data_AF-A0A1I2I213-F1
#
_entry.id   AF-A0A1I2I213-F1
#
_cell.length_a   1.000
_cell.length_b   1.000
_cell.length_c   1.000
_cell.angle_alpha   90.00
_cell.angle_beta   90.00
_cell.angle_gamma   90.00
#
_symmetry.space_group_name_H-M   'P 1'
#
loop_
_entity.id
_entity.type
_entity.pdbx_description
1 polymer ?
#
loop_
_entity_poly.entity_id
_entity_poly.type
_entity_poly.pdbx_seq_one_letter_code
_entity_poly.pdbx_strand_id
1 'polypeptide(L)'
;MHFLIIWADQHIRTVRQLDALISETYVIAIIILLLFLSIAMLIANSIAYEGGKNPKDPAQRRTWFIVLGLIAPTVFFLFNYLYVKTTIENVALQAKFSHTNVIATVIIFLFYFIIGFLLSKVLKNSKFGTIFPTKK
;
A
#
# COMPACT_ATOMS: atom_id res chain seq x y z
N MET A 1 19.59 5.73 -6.95
CA MET A 1 19.12 6.55 -8.10
C MET A 1 18.97 5.75 -9.40
N HIS A 2 18.78 4.42 -9.36
CA HIS A 2 18.56 3.61 -10.57
C HIS A 2 17.05 3.47 -10.92
N PHE A 3 16.17 3.66 -9.93
CA PHE A 3 14.72 3.41 -10.02
C PHE A 3 13.91 4.45 -10.80
N LEU A 4 14.48 5.60 -11.16
CA LEU A 4 13.76 6.67 -11.89
C LEU A 4 14.20 6.79 -13.36
N ILE A 5 15.31 6.15 -13.73
CA ILE A 5 15.92 6.28 -15.06
C ILE A 5 15.23 5.35 -16.08
N ILE A 6 14.63 4.24 -15.62
CA ILE A 6 13.95 3.27 -16.50
C ILE A 6 12.55 3.75 -16.92
N TRP A 7 11.88 4.55 -16.09
CA TRP A 7 10.52 5.04 -16.34
C TRP A 7 10.42 6.12 -17.41
N ALA A 8 11.52 6.81 -17.72
CA ALA A 8 11.50 8.00 -18.56
C ALA A 8 11.57 7.70 -20.07
N ASP A 9 12.15 6.57 -20.50
CA ASP A 9 12.33 6.28 -21.93
C ASP A 9 12.75 4.82 -22.22
N GLN A 10 11.99 3.82 -21.75
CA GLN A 10 12.27 2.41 -22.10
C GLN A 10 11.00 1.73 -22.60
N HIS A 11 10.97 1.51 -23.92
CA HIS A 11 10.01 0.61 -24.54
C HIS A 11 10.36 -0.84 -24.14
N ILE A 12 9.49 -1.48 -23.36
CA ILE A 12 9.71 -2.85 -22.89
C ILE A 12 9.34 -3.81 -24.03
N ARG A 13 10.38 -4.41 -24.64
CA ARG A 13 10.24 -5.29 -25.82
C ARG A 13 10.61 -6.73 -25.55
N THR A 14 11.39 -6.99 -24.51
CA THR A 14 11.93 -8.31 -24.20
C THR A 14 11.44 -8.85 -22.87
N VAL A 15 11.45 -10.18 -22.73
CA VAL A 15 11.07 -10.85 -21.47
C VAL A 15 12.00 -10.47 -20.31
N ARG A 16 13.30 -10.30 -20.58
CA ARG A 16 14.28 -9.89 -19.57
C ARG A 16 13.99 -8.50 -18.99
N GLN A 17 13.62 -7.55 -19.85
CA GLN A 17 13.22 -6.20 -19.41
C GLN A 17 11.92 -6.25 -18.59
N LEU A 18 10.97 -7.12 -18.98
CA LEU A 18 9.75 -7.32 -18.22
C LEU A 18 10.01 -7.92 -16.84
N ASP A 19 10.88 -8.93 -16.73
CA ASP A 19 11.17 -9.56 -15.44
C ASP A 19 11.89 -8.59 -14.49
N ALA A 20 12.76 -7.71 -15.01
CA ALA A 20 13.34 -6.60 -14.24
C ALA A 20 12.26 -5.62 -13.76
N LEU A 21 11.34 -5.21 -14.66
CA LEU A 21 10.23 -4.33 -14.32
C LEU A 21 9.34 -4.94 -13.22
N ILE A 22 9.02 -6.24 -13.32
CA ILE A 22 8.25 -6.96 -12.30
C ILE A 22 8.95 -6.90 -10.94
N SER A 23 10.26 -7.13 -10.89
CA SER A 23 11.04 -7.04 -9.65
C SER A 23 10.96 -5.64 -9.04
N GLU A 24 11.12 -4.60 -9.86
CA GLU A 24 11.00 -3.21 -9.42
C GLU A 24 9.59 -2.87 -8.93
N THR A 25 8.56 -3.36 -9.61
CA THR A 25 7.16 -3.18 -9.19
C THR A 25 6.91 -3.76 -7.79
N TYR A 26 7.51 -4.91 -7.44
CA TYR A 26 7.41 -5.45 -6.09
C TYR A 26 8.16 -4.60 -5.04
N VAL A 27 9.31 -4.03 -5.39
CA VAL A 27 10.02 -3.12 -4.48
C VAL A 27 9.20 -1.85 -4.24
N ILE A 28 8.61 -1.28 -5.29
CA ILE A 28 7.71 -0.12 -5.19
C ILE A 28 6.47 -0.47 -4.36
N ALA A 29 5.90 -1.66 -4.55
CA ALA A 29 4.78 -2.15 -3.75
C ALA A 29 5.09 -2.13 -2.24
N ILE A 30 6.27 -2.62 -1.85
CA ILE A 30 6.73 -2.61 -0.46
C ILE A 30 6.91 -1.17 0.04
N ILE A 31 7.50 -0.28 -0.76
CA ILE A 31 7.69 1.12 -0.39
C ILE A 31 6.34 1.82 -0.15
N ILE A 32 5.37 1.63 -1.05
CA ILE A 32 4.01 2.19 -0.91
C ILE A 32 3.32 1.63 0.33
N LEU A 33 3.43 0.31 0.57
CA LEU A 33 2.89 -0.33 1.77
C LEU A 33 3.41 0.34 3.04
N LEU A 34 4.74 0.49 3.17
CA LEU A 34 5.36 1.12 4.33
C LEU A 34 4.97 2.59 4.46
N LEU A 35 4.95 3.34 3.35
CA LEU A 35 4.57 4.75 3.33
C LEU A 35 3.15 4.96 3.85
N PHE A 36 2.17 4.21 3.34
CA PHE A 36 0.78 4.33 3.77
C PHE A 36 0.57 3.88 5.22
N LEU A 37 1.28 2.85 5.68
CA LEU A 37 1.28 2.47 7.10
C LEU A 37 1.84 3.58 7.98
N SER A 38 2.94 4.23 7.57
CA SER A 38 3.49 5.38 8.29
C SER A 38 2.51 6.55 8.34
N ILE A 39 1.85 6.86 7.23
CA ILE A 39 0.81 7.91 7.20
C ILE A 39 -0.35 7.55 8.14
N ALA A 40 -0.81 6.30 8.13
CA ALA A 40 -1.88 5.85 9.02
C ALA A 40 -1.49 5.99 10.50
N MET A 41 -0.23 5.68 10.86
CA MET A 41 0.29 5.91 12.21
C MET A 41 0.33 7.40 12.57
N LEU A 42 0.76 8.27 11.66
CA LEU A 42 0.78 9.71 11.88
C LEU A 42 -0.63 10.28 12.09
N ILE A 43 -1.60 9.89 11.27
CA ILE A 43 -3.01 10.31 11.41
C ILE A 43 -3.59 9.79 12.73
N ALA A 44 -3.31 8.54 13.10
CA ALA A 44 -3.76 8.01 14.39
C ALA A 44 -3.20 8.83 15.57
N ASN A 45 -1.94 9.27 15.47
CA ASN A 45 -1.29 10.08 16.49
C ASN A 45 -1.78 11.53 16.53
N SER A 46 -2.18 12.10 15.38
CA SER A 46 -2.70 13.47 15.30
C SER A 46 -4.14 13.59 15.84
N ILE A 47 -4.92 12.52 15.84
CA ILE A 47 -6.28 12.52 16.43
C ILE A 47 -6.18 12.64 17.96
N ALA A 48 -6.72 13.73 18.50
CA ALA A 48 -6.77 13.98 19.95
C ALA A 48 -7.58 12.90 20.68
N TYR A 49 -7.28 12.68 21.95
CA TYR A 49 -8.13 11.83 22.79
C TYR A 49 -9.38 12.62 23.17
N GLU A 50 -10.56 12.06 22.94
CA GLU A 50 -11.80 12.64 23.41
C GLU A 50 -12.09 12.13 24.83
N GLY A 51 -12.27 13.04 25.79
CA GLY A 51 -12.76 12.68 27.12
C GLY A 51 -14.29 12.56 27.12
N GLY A 52 -14.85 11.62 27.89
CA GLY A 52 -16.30 11.49 28.07
C GLY A 52 -16.81 10.04 28.15
N LYS A 53 -18.13 9.87 28.29
CA LYS A 53 -18.79 8.56 28.43
C LYS A 53 -18.76 7.71 27.15
N ASN A 54 -18.57 8.32 25.98
CA ASN A 54 -18.52 7.66 24.66
C ASN A 54 -17.47 8.34 23.75
N PRO A 55 -16.17 8.07 23.95
CA PRO A 55 -15.11 8.64 23.11
C PRO A 55 -15.23 8.15 21.65
N LYS A 56 -15.29 9.07 20.68
CA LYS A 56 -15.38 8.72 19.25
C LYS A 56 -14.00 8.56 18.60
N ASP A 57 -12.93 8.93 19.30
CA ASP A 57 -11.57 8.90 18.77
C ASP A 57 -11.10 7.52 18.26
N PRO A 58 -11.39 6.38 18.91
CA PRO A 58 -10.92 5.08 18.41
C PRO A 58 -11.62 4.68 17.10
N ALA A 59 -12.90 5.04 16.96
CA ALA A 59 -13.67 4.81 15.74
C ALA A 59 -13.14 5.67 14.58
N GLN A 60 -12.82 6.94 14.84
CA GLN A 60 -12.26 7.85 13.83
C GLN A 60 -10.89 7.36 13.32
N ARG A 61 -10.00 6.91 14.23
CA ARG A 61 -8.68 6.37 13.84
C ARG A 61 -8.81 5.10 13.01
N ARG A 62 -9.76 4.22 13.35
CA ARG A 62 -10.08 3.01 12.56
C ARG A 62 -10.57 3.37 11.16
N THR A 63 -11.47 4.34 11.04
CA THR A 63 -11.98 4.78 9.73
C THR A 63 -10.85 5.26 8.83
N TRP A 64 -9.94 6.10 9.34
CA TRP A 64 -8.78 6.55 8.57
C TRP A 64 -7.85 5.41 8.18
N PHE A 65 -7.61 4.45 9.09
CA PHE A 65 -6.80 3.27 8.78
C PHE A 65 -7.40 2.44 7.63
N ILE A 66 -8.72 2.20 7.65
CA ILE A 66 -9.44 1.45 6.60
C ILE A 66 -9.43 2.23 5.28
N VAL A 67 -9.71 3.54 5.31
CA VAL A 67 -9.69 4.41 4.13
C VAL A 67 -8.32 4.36 3.46
N LEU A 68 -7.24 4.52 4.21
CA LEU A 68 -5.88 4.40 3.68
C LEU A 68 -5.55 2.99 3.18
N GLY A 69 -6.06 1.95 3.84
CA GLY A 69 -5.93 0.56 3.41
C GLY A 69 -6.63 0.24 2.08
N LEU A 70 -7.64 1.03 1.70
CA LEU A 70 -8.27 0.96 0.38
C LEU A 70 -7.54 1.84 -0.64
N ILE A 71 -7.12 3.04 -0.25
CA ILE A 71 -6.42 3.97 -1.16
C ILE A 71 -5.08 3.40 -1.61
N ALA A 72 -4.30 2.79 -0.72
CA ALA A 72 -2.95 2.26 -1.03
C ALA A 72 -2.95 1.27 -2.22
N PRO A 73 -3.72 0.17 -2.21
CA PRO A 73 -3.78 -0.74 -3.34
C PRO A 73 -4.43 -0.10 -4.58
N THR A 74 -5.44 0.78 -4.41
CA THR A 74 -6.07 1.46 -5.55
C THR A 74 -5.09 2.36 -6.30
N VAL A 75 -4.32 3.19 -5.58
CA VAL A 75 -3.31 4.08 -6.18
C VAL A 75 -2.23 3.26 -6.86
N PHE A 76 -1.72 2.21 -6.20
CA PHE A 76 -0.72 1.32 -6.79
C PHE A 76 -1.24 0.65 -8.07
N PHE A 77 -2.45 0.09 -8.03
CA PHE A 77 -3.05 -0.58 -9.18
C PHE A 77 -3.26 0.38 -10.35
N LEU A 78 -3.88 1.54 -10.10
CA LEU A 78 -4.17 2.54 -11.14
C LEU A 78 -2.89 3.10 -11.74
N PHE A 79 -1.86 3.37 -10.93
CA PHE A 79 -0.57 3.83 -11.44
C PHE A 79 0.05 2.80 -12.40
N ASN A 80 0.08 1.52 -12.00
CA ASN A 80 0.61 0.45 -12.83
C ASN A 80 -0.23 0.19 -14.08
N TYR A 81 -1.55 0.30 -13.97
CA TYR A 81 -2.46 0.05 -15.09
C TYR A 81 -2.44 1.18 -16.12
N LEU A 82 -2.45 2.44 -15.68
CA LEU A 82 -2.58 3.61 -16.56
C LEU A 82 -1.25 4.08 -17.15
N TYR A 83 -0.16 3.97 -16.38
CA TYR A 83 1.14 4.50 -16.82
C TYR A 83 2.10 3.38 -17.19
N VAL A 84 2.31 2.41 -16.31
CA VAL A 84 3.35 1.38 -16.49
C VAL A 84 3.02 0.41 -17.62
N LYS A 85 1.75 -0.01 -17.73
CA LYS A 85 1.32 -0.90 -18.81
C LYS A 85 1.56 -0.29 -20.21
N THR A 86 1.49 1.04 -20.34
CA THR A 86 1.61 1.73 -21.64
C THR A 86 3.03 1.74 -22.19
N THR A 87 4.05 1.47 -21.37
CA THR A 87 5.45 1.37 -21.80
C THR A 87 5.80 0.00 -22.40
N ILE A 88 4.89 -0.97 -22.30
CA ILE A 88 5.06 -2.33 -22.80
C ILE A 88 4.41 -2.45 -24.17
N GLU A 89 5.22 -2.65 -25.22
CA GLU A 89 4.72 -2.67 -26.60
C GLU A 89 3.96 -3.97 -26.95
N ASN A 90 4.39 -5.09 -26.39
CA ASN A 90 3.83 -6.40 -26.74
C ASN A 90 2.63 -6.75 -25.83
N VAL A 91 1.49 -7.07 -26.45
CA VAL A 91 0.25 -7.44 -25.75
C VAL A 91 0.40 -8.66 -24.84
N ALA A 92 1.19 -9.66 -25.24
CA ALA A 92 1.46 -10.83 -24.40
C ALA A 92 2.28 -10.46 -23.15
N LEU A 93 3.24 -9.54 -23.29
CA LEU A 93 4.02 -9.01 -22.16
C LEU A 93 3.15 -8.15 -21.23
N GLN A 94 2.23 -7.35 -21.80
CA GLN A 94 1.25 -6.60 -21.02
C GLN A 94 0.35 -7.51 -20.19
N ALA A 95 -0.09 -8.65 -20.75
CA ALA A 95 -0.92 -9.61 -20.03
C ALA A 95 -0.17 -10.22 -18.84
N LYS A 96 1.09 -10.63 -19.04
CA LYS A 96 1.96 -11.13 -17.96
C LYS A 96 2.16 -10.07 -16.86
N PHE A 97 2.47 -8.83 -17.24
CA PHE A 97 2.60 -7.72 -16.30
C PHE A 97 1.30 -7.44 -15.54
N SER A 98 0.16 -7.41 -16.23
CA SER A 98 -1.15 -7.13 -15.61
C SER A 98 -1.51 -8.18 -14.57
N HIS A 99 -1.22 -9.45 -14.83
CA HIS A 99 -1.41 -10.53 -13.87
C HIS A 99 -0.55 -10.33 -12.61
N THR A 100 0.74 -10.01 -12.78
CA THR A 100 1.62 -9.66 -11.67
C THR A 100 1.12 -8.45 -10.90
N ASN A 101 0.66 -7.40 -11.58
CA ASN A 101 0.16 -6.18 -10.94
C ASN A 101 -1.07 -6.47 -10.06
N VAL A 102 -2.00 -7.30 -10.52
CA VAL A 102 -3.15 -7.74 -9.73
C VAL A 102 -2.70 -8.50 -8.48
N ILE A 103 -1.79 -9.47 -8.63
CA ILE A 103 -1.25 -10.22 -7.49
C ILE A 103 -0.57 -9.28 -6.48
N ALA A 104 0.30 -8.39 -6.95
CA ALA A 104 0.98 -7.43 -6.10
C ALA A 104 -0.01 -6.51 -5.36
N THR A 105 -1.08 -6.07 -6.04
CA THR A 105 -2.14 -5.25 -5.44
C THR A 105 -2.84 -6.00 -4.30
N VAL A 106 -3.19 -7.27 -4.51
CA VAL A 106 -3.82 -8.12 -3.47
C VAL A 106 -2.87 -8.31 -2.30
N ILE A 107 -1.58 -8.53 -2.56
CA ILE A 107 -0.55 -8.67 -1.52
C ILE A 107 -0.45 -7.38 -0.69
N ILE A 108 -0.35 -6.20 -1.32
CA ILE A 108 -0.29 -4.91 -0.60
C ILE A 108 -1.51 -4.76 0.31
N PHE A 109 -2.71 -5.02 -0.21
CA PHE A 109 -3.94 -4.94 0.56
C PHE A 109 -3.90 -5.85 1.79
N LEU A 110 -3.62 -7.14 1.61
CA LEU A 110 -3.60 -8.10 2.72
C LEU A 110 -2.52 -7.77 3.76
N PHE A 111 -1.30 -7.47 3.31
CA PHE A 111 -0.18 -7.16 4.21
C PHE A 111 -0.40 -5.86 4.97
N TYR A 112 -1.06 -4.86 4.38
CA TYR A 112 -1.40 -3.61 5.08
C TYR A 112 -2.25 -3.89 6.33
N PHE A 113 -3.30 -4.71 6.20
CA PHE A 113 -4.15 -5.06 7.34
C PHE A 113 -3.45 -5.98 8.34
N ILE A 114 -2.69 -6.98 7.87
CA ILE A 114 -1.95 -7.89 8.75
C ILE A 114 -0.91 -7.14 9.57
N ILE A 115 -0.06 -6.33 8.92
CA ILE A 115 0.99 -5.55 9.61
C ILE A 115 0.36 -4.49 10.50
N GLY A 116 -0.68 -3.78 10.04
CA GLY A 116 -1.39 -2.80 10.86
C GLY A 116 -1.98 -3.42 12.14
N PHE A 117 -2.55 -4.62 12.04
CA PHE A 117 -3.06 -5.37 13.20
C PHE A 117 -1.94 -5.84 14.13
N LEU A 118 -0.82 -6.32 13.59
CA LEU A 118 0.35 -6.68 14.41
C LEU A 118 0.91 -5.45 15.13
N LEU A 119 1.01 -4.30 14.43
CA LEU A 119 1.47 -3.04 15.00
C LEU A 119 0.54 -2.53 16.11
N SER A 120 -0.79 -2.67 15.97
CA SER A 120 -1.71 -2.29 17.06
C SER A 120 -1.49 -3.14 18.32
N LYS A 121 -1.10 -4.41 18.15
CA LYS A 121 -0.76 -5.32 19.25
C LYS A 121 0.62 -5.06 19.85
N VAL A 122 1.59 -4.58 19.08
CA VAL A 122 2.91 -4.22 19.61
C VAL A 122 2.84 -2.87 20.32
N LEU A 123 2.12 -1.90 19.75
CA LEU A 123 1.99 -0.54 20.24
C LEU A 123 0.73 -0.35 21.11
N LYS A 124 0.47 -1.27 22.05
CA LYS A 124 -0.78 -1.31 22.85
C LYS A 124 -1.06 -0.03 23.64
N ASN A 125 -0.01 0.66 24.08
CA ASN A 125 -0.11 1.89 24.88
C ASN A 125 -0.18 3.16 24.02
N SER A 126 -0.14 3.04 22.70
CA SER A 126 -0.18 4.17 21.77
C SER A 126 -1.61 4.45 21.27
N LYS A 127 -1.81 5.62 20.68
CA LYS A 127 -3.04 5.98 19.96
C LYS A 127 -3.34 5.02 18.80
N PHE A 128 -2.31 4.45 18.17
CA PHE A 128 -2.46 3.46 17.11
C PHE A 128 -2.90 2.09 17.66
N GLY A 129 -2.57 1.77 18.92
CA GLY A 129 -3.01 0.54 19.58
C GLY A 129 -4.53 0.45 19.75
N THR A 130 -5.23 1.58 19.78
CA THR A 130 -6.68 1.64 20.01
C THR A 130 -7.53 1.50 18.75
N ILE A 131 -6.91 1.41 17.56
CA ILE A 131 -7.65 1.31 16.28
C ILE A 131 -8.41 -0.01 16.16
N PHE A 132 -7.90 -1.09 16.74
CA PHE A 132 -8.58 -2.39 16.80
C PHE A 132 -9.10 -2.64 18.23
N PRO A 133 -10.31 -3.18 18.40
CA PRO A 133 -10.83 -3.49 19.72
C PRO A 133 -10.10 -4.72 20.25
N THR A 134 -9.31 -4.54 21.29
CA THR A 134 -8.72 -5.67 22.03
C THR A 134 -9.75 -6.15 23.05
N LYS A 135 -10.00 -7.47 23.14
CA LYS A 135 -10.83 -8.01 24.22
C LYS A 135 -10.16 -7.64 25.56
N LYS A 136 -10.93 -7.03 26.46
CA LYS A 136 -10.55 -6.83 27.86
C LYS A 136 -10.59 -8.17 28.58
#